data_AF-A0A8T7B8R7-F1
#
_entry.id   AF-A0A8T7B8R7-F1
#
_cell.length_a   1.000
_cell.length_b   1.000
_cell.length_c   1.000
_cell.angle_alpha   90.00
_cell.angle_beta   90.00
_cell.angle_gamma   90.00
#
_symmetry.space_group_name_H-M   'P 1'
#
loop_
_entity.id
_entity.type
_entity.pdbx_description
1 polymer ?
#
loop_
_entity_poly.entity_id
_entity_poly.type
_entity_poly.pdbx_seq_one_letter_code
_entity_poly.pdbx_strand_id
1 'polypeptide(L)'
;MSAAPTISTNSSVSPWVSSENFYRLMLLAIIVRIVLMPFFGHVDVLSEARRIYFWDQAGIYFDDISRNATAMFQLLFFKIFGGFISDPELLFAHADMQHSTAHPNEYFEFVSQPEAFRALFIIKLPFLAADLISAWAIYQYLGRSPQARNALLFWMFNPVTIFAFYIFGRFESIPVMFCMLSLLALQRRAILLAAVMVGLSINSREMFIFLGPVFLALVWSPSATAYSWQQRVAASAIVLFALAVAVQMISLTGSEMDAFGRQVTSIAAEGRVDYLFMFIVGAWLMFPMAYLCVLLYSWNSRVGLTEKALLMYAYTLLCFFSFSSHTAHYTSWMMLFPCIYLAYRDDMLKPMLTLCVTWLIYNLSITDLGVFTLWLASPWSISLSGLPNFPMLYQALGLTQYLDLLTFQRVCRTLYVASLLYLGVQMLLSYQARKGCAQ
;
A
#
# COMPACT_ATOMS: atom_id res chain seq x y z
N MET A 1 -34.63 1.81 5.44
CA MET A 1 -33.32 1.15 5.60
C MET A 1 -33.46 -0.32 5.24
N SER A 2 -33.11 -0.74 4.02
CA SER A 2 -33.07 -2.17 3.68
C SER A 2 -31.94 -2.82 4.47
N ALA A 3 -32.21 -3.94 5.17
CA ALA A 3 -31.18 -4.70 5.85
C ALA A 3 -30.01 -4.96 4.88
N ALA A 4 -28.80 -4.62 5.29
CA ALA A 4 -27.61 -4.95 4.51
C ALA A 4 -27.63 -6.47 4.26
N PRO A 5 -27.29 -6.94 3.04
CA PRO A 5 -27.27 -8.37 2.77
C PRO A 5 -26.41 -9.07 3.82
N THR A 6 -27.04 -9.87 4.67
CA THR A 6 -26.37 -10.70 5.66
C THR A 6 -25.53 -11.71 4.90
N ILE A 7 -24.21 -11.54 4.92
CA ILE A 7 -23.27 -12.56 4.46
C ILE A 7 -23.57 -13.81 5.28
N SER A 8 -24.06 -14.88 4.65
CA SER A 8 -24.34 -16.13 5.35
C SER A 8 -23.01 -16.71 5.88
N THR A 9 -22.81 -16.63 7.19
CA THR A 9 -21.57 -17.07 7.85
C THR A 9 -21.57 -18.58 8.09
N ASN A 10 -22.02 -19.39 7.14
CA ASN A 10 -21.90 -20.87 7.21
C ASN A 10 -20.44 -21.34 7.07
N SER A 11 -19.46 -20.50 7.43
CA SER A 11 -18.06 -20.87 7.51
C SER A 11 -17.82 -21.65 8.80
N SER A 12 -17.32 -22.87 8.66
CA SER A 12 -16.80 -23.71 9.75
C SER A 12 -15.57 -23.12 10.47
N VAL A 13 -15.12 -21.93 10.06
CA VAL A 13 -13.98 -21.22 10.65
C VAL A 13 -14.34 -20.75 12.05
N SER A 14 -13.76 -21.39 13.07
CA SER A 14 -13.85 -20.92 14.45
C SER A 14 -12.97 -19.68 14.65
N PRO A 15 -13.42 -18.66 15.41
CA PRO A 15 -12.54 -17.56 15.78
C PRO A 15 -11.31 -18.11 16.51
N TRP A 16 -10.11 -17.62 16.17
CA TRP A 16 -8.87 -18.11 16.75
C TRP A 16 -8.69 -17.64 18.20
N VAL A 17 -9.41 -16.59 18.59
CA VAL A 17 -9.22 -15.88 19.85
C VAL A 17 -10.58 -15.58 20.49
N SER A 18 -10.66 -15.74 21.82
CA SER A 18 -11.82 -15.34 22.61
C SER A 18 -12.09 -13.82 22.49
N SER A 19 -13.31 -13.38 22.79
CA SER A 19 -13.65 -11.95 22.77
C SER A 19 -12.75 -11.12 23.68
N GLU A 20 -12.46 -11.62 24.88
CA GLU A 20 -11.60 -10.93 25.85
C GLU A 20 -10.17 -10.77 25.32
N ASN A 21 -9.57 -11.85 24.82
CA ASN A 21 -8.21 -11.82 24.30
C ASN A 21 -8.13 -10.97 23.02
N PHE A 22 -9.20 -10.90 22.22
CA PHE A 22 -9.25 -10.06 21.02
C PHE A 22 -9.00 -8.57 21.36
N TYR A 23 -9.68 -8.02 22.36
CA TYR A 23 -9.49 -6.61 22.74
C TYR A 23 -8.08 -6.33 23.29
N ARG A 24 -7.53 -7.26 24.07
CA ARG A 24 -6.15 -7.18 24.59
C ARG A 24 -5.12 -7.17 23.44
N LEU A 25 -5.30 -8.05 22.45
CA LEU A 25 -4.44 -8.12 21.28
C LEU A 25 -4.58 -6.88 20.37
N MET A 26 -5.80 -6.36 20.20
CA MET A 26 -6.01 -5.11 19.47
C MET A 26 -5.32 -3.93 20.15
N LEU A 27 -5.44 -3.80 21.47
CA LEU A 27 -4.73 -2.78 22.24
C LEU A 27 -3.22 -2.94 22.10
N LEU A 28 -2.69 -4.16 22.22
CA LEU A 28 -1.27 -4.45 22.01
C LEU A 28 -0.81 -4.01 20.61
N ALA A 29 -1.58 -4.31 19.56
CA ALA A 29 -1.22 -3.93 18.19
C ALA A 29 -1.19 -2.41 17.99
N ILE A 30 -2.07 -1.66 18.67
CA ILE A 30 -2.08 -0.19 18.66
C ILE A 30 -0.86 0.34 19.42
N ILE A 31 -0.58 -0.21 20.60
CA ILE A 31 0.60 0.16 21.40
C ILE A 31 1.88 -0.05 20.60
N VAL A 32 2.02 -1.20 19.92
CA VAL A 32 3.19 -1.47 19.06
C VAL A 32 3.37 -0.38 18.01
N ARG A 33 2.30 0.06 17.33
CA ARG A 33 2.39 1.14 16.33
C ARG A 33 2.82 2.47 16.94
N ILE A 34 2.17 2.86 18.02
CA ILE A 34 2.45 4.10 18.75
C ILE A 34 3.92 4.12 19.21
N VAL A 35 4.41 3.00 19.74
CA VAL A 35 5.80 2.85 20.18
C VAL A 35 6.76 2.93 18.99
N LEU A 36 6.46 2.33 17.84
CA LEU A 36 7.35 2.35 16.67
C LEU A 36 7.45 3.73 15.99
N MET A 37 6.39 4.53 16.02
CA MET A 37 6.33 5.83 15.32
C MET A 37 7.54 6.76 15.56
N PRO A 38 7.96 7.07 16.80
CA PRO A 38 9.04 8.01 17.07
C PRO A 38 10.44 7.44 16.79
N PHE A 39 10.64 6.12 16.88
CA PHE A 39 11.98 5.52 16.88
C PHE A 39 12.49 5.08 15.51
N PHE A 40 11.62 5.08 14.51
CA PHE A 40 11.96 4.62 13.18
C PHE A 40 11.64 5.69 12.12
N GLY A 41 12.30 5.67 10.99
CA GLY A 41 12.01 6.58 9.89
C GLY A 41 12.94 6.34 8.70
N HIS A 42 12.48 6.74 7.52
CA HIS A 42 13.26 6.78 6.30
C HIS A 42 13.35 8.22 5.79
N VAL A 43 14.34 8.55 4.98
CA VAL A 43 14.45 9.89 4.36
C VAL A 43 13.17 10.33 3.65
N ASP A 44 12.41 9.38 3.08
CA ASP A 44 11.12 9.63 2.46
C ASP A 44 10.07 10.23 3.41
N VAL A 45 10.05 9.86 4.70
CA VAL A 45 9.09 10.46 5.65
C VAL A 45 9.39 11.94 5.88
N LEU A 46 10.67 12.29 5.88
CA LEU A 46 11.13 13.67 6.00
C LEU A 46 10.79 14.47 4.75
N SER A 47 11.01 13.88 3.56
CA SER A 47 10.62 14.49 2.28
C SER A 47 9.14 14.89 2.28
N GLU A 48 8.26 13.98 2.68
CA GLU A 48 6.82 14.25 2.71
C GLU A 48 6.46 15.29 3.78
N ALA A 49 7.03 15.19 4.99
CA ALA A 49 6.81 16.16 6.05
C ALA A 49 7.20 17.58 5.63
N ARG A 50 8.35 17.74 4.96
CA ARG A 50 8.81 19.03 4.42
C ARG A 50 7.84 19.61 3.41
N ARG A 51 7.35 18.80 2.46
CA ARG A 51 6.35 19.25 1.47
C ARG A 51 5.11 19.80 2.14
N ILE A 52 4.61 19.12 3.18
CA ILE A 52 3.45 19.57 3.95
C ILE A 52 3.74 20.85 4.73
N TYR A 53 4.90 20.93 5.38
CA TYR A 53 5.32 22.11 6.13
C TYR A 53 5.41 23.35 5.23
N PHE A 54 6.11 23.27 4.11
CA PHE A 54 6.29 24.39 3.20
C PHE A 54 4.99 24.77 2.48
N TRP A 55 4.11 23.81 2.20
CA TRP A 55 2.78 24.13 1.70
C TRP A 55 1.98 24.92 2.73
N ASP A 56 2.02 24.51 4.00
CA ASP A 56 1.33 25.20 5.08
C ASP A 56 1.89 26.61 5.33
N GLN A 57 3.21 26.77 5.41
CA GLN A 57 3.86 28.02 5.82
C GLN A 57 4.11 29.01 4.69
N ALA A 58 4.57 28.51 3.53
CA ALA A 58 5.00 29.37 2.43
C ALA A 58 3.97 29.39 1.28
N GLY A 59 2.92 28.58 1.35
CA GLY A 59 2.02 28.36 0.22
C GLY A 59 2.72 27.70 -0.98
N ILE A 60 3.93 27.16 -0.77
CA ILE A 60 4.73 26.53 -1.81
C ILE A 60 4.19 25.12 -2.02
N TYR A 61 3.59 24.92 -3.18
CA TYR A 61 3.11 23.63 -3.59
C TYR A 61 4.21 22.89 -4.35
N PHE A 62 4.68 21.76 -3.82
CA PHE A 62 5.68 20.95 -4.52
C PHE A 62 5.02 20.11 -5.61
N ASP A 63 5.60 20.17 -6.80
CA ASP A 63 5.15 19.50 -8.03
C ASP A 63 5.35 17.97 -8.02
N ASP A 64 5.06 17.27 -6.92
CA ASP A 64 4.99 15.79 -6.91
C ASP A 64 3.52 15.35 -6.87
N ILE A 65 2.76 15.90 -7.83
CA ILE A 65 1.30 16.14 -7.81
C ILE A 65 0.45 14.87 -8.03
N SER A 66 1.06 13.69 -8.07
CA SER A 66 0.32 12.41 -8.13
C SER A 66 -0.34 12.03 -6.78
N ARG A 67 -0.20 12.88 -5.75
CA ARG A 67 -0.52 12.56 -4.34
C ARG A 67 -1.43 13.59 -3.65
N ASN A 68 -2.21 14.36 -4.40
CA ASN A 68 -3.07 15.45 -3.90
C ASN A 68 -3.93 15.04 -2.68
N ALA A 69 -4.61 13.89 -2.77
CA ALA A 69 -5.51 13.44 -1.71
C ALA A 69 -4.74 13.09 -0.43
N THR A 70 -3.58 12.43 -0.57
CA THR A 70 -2.65 12.14 0.53
C THR A 70 -2.16 13.45 1.16
N ALA A 71 -1.70 14.38 0.35
CA ALA A 71 -1.09 15.61 0.83
C ALA A 71 -2.11 16.49 1.57
N MET A 72 -3.35 16.60 1.06
CA MET A 72 -4.45 17.26 1.77
C MET A 72 -4.77 16.60 3.12
N PHE A 73 -4.79 15.27 3.15
CA PHE A 73 -5.03 14.53 4.40
C PHE A 73 -3.93 14.78 5.43
N GLN A 74 -2.66 14.78 5.00
CA GLN A 74 -1.54 15.09 5.89
C GLN A 74 -1.54 16.56 6.33
N LEU A 75 -1.84 17.50 5.43
CA LEU A 75 -1.95 18.93 5.75
C LEU A 75 -3.01 19.19 6.82
N LEU A 76 -4.17 18.52 6.74
CA LEU A 76 -5.18 18.59 7.79
C LEU A 76 -4.62 18.18 9.16
N PHE A 77 -3.87 17.07 9.23
CA PHE A 77 -3.24 16.63 10.47
C PHE A 77 -2.15 17.59 10.93
N PHE A 78 -1.34 18.12 10.01
CA PHE A 78 -0.32 19.11 10.31
C PHE A 78 -0.94 20.39 10.89
N LYS A 79 -2.08 20.84 10.38
CA LYS A 79 -2.79 21.99 10.96
C LYS A 79 -3.34 21.74 12.37
N ILE A 80 -3.72 20.51 12.68
CA ILE A 80 -4.26 20.14 14.00
C ILE A 80 -3.14 19.90 15.01
N PHE A 81 -2.05 19.24 14.60
CA PHE A 81 -1.01 18.73 15.49
C PHE A 81 0.36 19.36 15.30
N GLY A 82 0.59 20.14 14.24
CA GLY A 82 1.88 20.74 13.91
C GLY A 82 2.38 21.72 14.98
N GLY A 83 1.46 22.37 15.71
CA GLY A 83 1.82 23.23 16.86
C GLY A 83 2.49 22.50 18.03
N PHE A 84 2.51 21.16 18.04
CA PHE A 84 3.30 20.38 19.01
C PHE A 84 4.76 20.17 18.60
N ILE A 85 5.15 20.61 17.40
CA ILE A 85 6.53 20.64 16.92
C ILE A 85 7.12 21.99 17.34
N SER A 86 8.10 21.97 18.26
CA SER A 86 8.62 23.18 18.91
C SER A 86 9.30 24.16 17.94
N ASP A 87 10.04 23.62 16.96
CA ASP A 87 10.79 24.41 15.97
C ASP A 87 10.73 23.72 14.59
N PRO A 88 9.62 23.87 13.86
CA PRO A 88 9.44 23.22 12.57
C PRO A 88 10.34 23.86 11.49
N GLU A 89 10.75 25.11 11.64
CA GLU A 89 11.65 25.78 10.70
C GLU A 89 13.02 25.14 10.73
N LEU A 90 13.60 24.92 11.92
CA LEU A 90 14.87 24.22 12.07
C LEU A 90 14.79 22.77 11.59
N LEU A 91 13.71 22.05 11.95
CA LEU A 91 13.56 20.62 11.64
C LEU A 91 13.33 20.34 10.15
N PHE A 92 12.62 21.24 9.46
CA PHE A 92 12.22 21.08 8.07
C PHE A 92 12.96 22.02 7.12
N ALA A 93 13.94 22.78 7.62
CA ALA A 93 14.83 23.60 6.81
C ALA A 93 15.37 22.80 5.62
N HIS A 94 15.37 23.44 4.46
CA HIS A 94 15.89 22.88 3.23
C HIS A 94 16.56 23.99 2.43
N ALA A 95 17.80 23.75 2.00
CA ALA A 95 18.57 24.75 1.26
C ALA A 95 18.01 24.98 -0.14
N ASP A 96 17.34 23.98 -0.72
CA ASP A 96 16.84 24.02 -2.08
C ASP A 96 15.33 23.74 -2.14
N MET A 97 14.53 24.81 -2.09
CA MET A 97 13.07 24.71 -2.20
C MET A 97 12.57 24.20 -3.57
N GLN A 98 13.46 23.95 -4.54
CA GLN A 98 13.08 23.34 -5.83
C GLN A 98 13.13 21.81 -5.80
N HIS A 99 13.85 21.22 -4.85
CA HIS A 99 13.92 19.77 -4.69
C HIS A 99 13.00 19.32 -3.55
N SER A 100 12.08 18.42 -3.87
CA SER A 100 11.06 17.94 -2.92
C SER A 100 11.49 16.71 -2.13
N THR A 101 12.68 16.16 -2.42
CA THR A 101 13.18 14.90 -1.85
C THR A 101 14.37 15.20 -0.96
N ALA A 102 14.27 14.84 0.31
CA ALA A 102 15.36 14.98 1.27
C ALA A 102 16.54 14.08 0.89
N HIS A 103 17.76 14.56 1.15
CA HIS A 103 18.97 13.78 1.00
C HIS A 103 19.33 13.05 2.31
N PRO A 104 20.12 11.95 2.26
CA PRO A 104 20.54 11.23 3.46
C PRO A 104 21.20 12.12 4.52
N ASN A 105 22.05 13.08 4.11
CA ASN A 105 22.72 14.00 5.03
C ASN A 105 21.72 14.85 5.83
N GLU A 106 20.68 15.33 5.17
CA GLU A 106 19.63 16.15 5.78
C GLU A 106 18.75 15.32 6.71
N TYR A 107 18.53 14.06 6.36
CA TYR A 107 17.88 13.13 7.27
C TYR A 107 18.72 12.88 8.53
N PHE A 108 20.05 12.73 8.39
CA PHE A 108 20.95 12.61 9.55
C PHE A 108 20.98 13.87 10.41
N GLU A 109 20.94 15.05 9.79
CA GLU A 109 20.80 16.31 10.51
C GLU A 109 19.47 16.35 11.27
N PHE A 110 18.35 16.00 10.63
CA PHE A 110 17.04 15.92 11.27
C PHE A 110 17.03 14.98 12.48
N VAL A 111 17.52 13.73 12.34
CA VAL A 111 17.50 12.77 13.45
C VAL A 111 18.50 13.10 14.57
N SER A 112 19.46 14.00 14.32
CA SER A 112 20.36 14.51 15.34
C SER A 112 19.71 15.56 16.26
N GLN A 113 18.55 16.10 15.86
CA GLN A 113 17.84 17.10 16.64
C GLN A 113 17.11 16.45 17.84
N PRO A 114 17.13 17.07 19.03
CA PRO A 114 16.44 16.53 20.21
C PRO A 114 14.93 16.32 20.01
N GLU A 115 14.32 17.10 19.11
CA GLU A 115 12.89 17.05 18.82
C GLU A 115 12.50 16.05 17.73
N ALA A 116 13.47 15.32 17.14
CA ALA A 116 13.22 14.40 16.03
C ALA A 116 12.16 13.33 16.37
N PHE A 117 12.23 12.75 17.58
CA PHE A 117 11.26 11.74 18.04
C PHE A 117 9.83 12.28 18.08
N ARG A 118 9.67 13.51 18.59
CA ARG A 118 8.37 14.18 18.68
C ARG A 118 7.84 14.51 17.29
N ALA A 119 8.69 15.08 16.43
CA ALA A 119 8.32 15.39 15.05
C ALA A 119 7.90 14.12 14.28
N LEU A 120 8.68 13.04 14.35
CA LEU A 120 8.35 11.75 13.73
C LEU A 120 7.02 11.18 14.23
N PHE A 121 6.75 11.29 15.54
CA PHE A 121 5.47 10.88 16.10
C PHE A 121 4.31 11.68 15.49
N ILE A 122 4.42 13.01 15.47
CA ILE A 122 3.38 13.91 14.94
C ILE A 122 3.13 13.65 13.45
N ILE A 123 4.19 13.59 12.63
CA ILE A 123 4.10 13.40 11.17
C ILE A 123 3.42 12.08 10.81
N LYS A 124 3.57 11.04 11.63
CA LYS A 124 2.98 9.72 11.37
C LYS A 124 1.55 9.55 11.92
N LEU A 125 1.01 10.52 12.67
CA LEU A 125 -0.39 10.50 13.11
C LEU A 125 -1.41 10.30 11.98
N PRO A 126 -1.31 10.99 10.81
CA PRO A 126 -2.19 10.71 9.68
C PRO A 126 -2.10 9.25 9.22
N PHE A 127 -0.92 8.63 9.31
CA PHE A 127 -0.74 7.24 8.87
C PHE A 127 -1.45 6.27 9.81
N LEU A 128 -1.34 6.51 11.12
CA LEU A 128 -2.04 5.75 12.15
C LEU A 128 -3.56 5.90 12.01
N ALA A 129 -4.05 7.12 11.80
CA ALA A 129 -5.49 7.36 11.61
C ALA A 129 -6.03 6.59 10.39
N ALA A 130 -5.34 6.66 9.25
CA ALA A 130 -5.74 5.94 8.04
C ALA A 130 -5.67 4.40 8.21
N ASP A 131 -4.67 3.89 8.92
CA ASP A 131 -4.55 2.46 9.23
C ASP A 131 -5.70 1.98 10.14
N LEU A 132 -6.05 2.75 11.18
CA LEU A 132 -7.17 2.44 12.07
C LEU A 132 -8.54 2.54 11.36
N ILE A 133 -8.71 3.50 10.45
CA ILE A 133 -9.92 3.59 9.61
C ILE A 133 -10.00 2.39 8.66
N SER A 134 -8.88 1.95 8.09
CA SER A 134 -8.81 0.73 7.27
C SER A 134 -9.22 -0.50 8.08
N ALA A 135 -8.68 -0.66 9.29
CA ALA A 135 -9.02 -1.72 10.22
C ALA A 135 -10.53 -1.71 10.57
N TRP A 136 -11.08 -0.54 10.91
CA TRP A 136 -12.51 -0.37 11.13
C TRP A 136 -13.33 -0.75 9.89
N ALA A 137 -12.93 -0.30 8.70
CA ALA A 137 -13.63 -0.58 7.46
C ALA A 137 -13.63 -2.07 7.11
N ILE A 138 -12.53 -2.80 7.36
CA ILE A 138 -12.46 -4.27 7.25
C ILE A 138 -13.48 -4.92 8.18
N TYR A 139 -13.51 -4.51 9.46
CA TYR A 139 -14.44 -5.08 10.44
C TYR A 139 -15.92 -4.84 10.07
N GLN A 140 -16.22 -3.64 9.56
CA GLN A 140 -17.55 -3.31 9.05
C GLN A 140 -17.90 -4.11 7.78
N TYR A 141 -16.93 -4.28 6.87
CA TYR A 141 -17.13 -5.01 5.62
C TYR A 141 -17.43 -6.49 5.87
N LEU A 142 -16.79 -7.08 6.88
CA LEU A 142 -17.00 -8.48 7.28
C LEU A 142 -18.20 -8.67 8.23
N GLY A 143 -19.04 -7.65 8.39
CA GLY A 143 -20.29 -7.74 9.16
C GLY A 143 -20.10 -7.93 10.67
N ARG A 144 -18.94 -7.56 11.23
CA ARG A 144 -18.62 -7.73 12.66
C ARG A 144 -18.71 -9.18 13.17
N SER A 145 -18.57 -10.14 12.26
CA SER A 145 -18.58 -11.57 12.61
C SER A 145 -17.39 -11.95 13.50
N PRO A 146 -17.45 -13.07 14.24
CA PRO A 146 -16.28 -13.59 14.94
C PRO A 146 -15.06 -13.78 14.02
N GLN A 147 -15.28 -14.16 12.76
CA GLN A 147 -14.23 -14.32 11.75
C GLN A 147 -13.61 -12.96 11.33
N ALA A 148 -14.39 -11.88 11.37
CA ALA A 148 -13.87 -10.52 11.16
C ALA A 148 -12.77 -10.16 12.17
N ARG A 149 -12.79 -10.77 13.36
CA ARG A 149 -11.73 -10.57 14.38
C ARG A 149 -10.40 -11.16 13.93
N ASN A 150 -10.40 -12.33 13.29
CA ASN A 150 -9.18 -12.96 12.78
C ASN A 150 -8.55 -12.08 11.67
N ALA A 151 -9.36 -11.61 10.72
CA ALA A 151 -8.92 -10.71 9.67
C ALA A 151 -8.36 -9.39 10.22
N LEU A 152 -9.01 -8.83 11.25
CA LEU A 152 -8.58 -7.60 11.89
C LEU A 152 -7.26 -7.79 12.65
N LEU A 153 -7.15 -8.85 13.45
CA LEU A 153 -5.91 -9.16 14.16
C LEU A 153 -4.77 -9.39 13.16
N PHE A 154 -5.03 -10.09 12.06
CA PHE A 154 -4.01 -10.27 11.03
C PHE A 154 -3.60 -8.92 10.42
N TRP A 155 -4.55 -8.08 9.99
CA TRP A 155 -4.26 -6.74 9.47
C TRP A 155 -3.41 -5.93 10.45
N MET A 156 -3.79 -5.96 11.73
CA MET A 156 -3.10 -5.22 12.78
C MET A 156 -1.73 -5.81 13.12
N PHE A 157 -1.50 -7.11 13.05
CA PHE A 157 -0.17 -7.70 13.28
C PHE A 157 0.62 -7.97 12.00
N ASN A 158 0.16 -7.48 10.86
CA ASN A 158 0.79 -7.74 9.58
C ASN A 158 2.18 -7.08 9.52
N PRO A 159 3.26 -7.86 9.38
CA PRO A 159 4.62 -7.31 9.40
C PRO A 159 4.89 -6.35 8.23
N VAL A 160 4.24 -6.56 7.07
CA VAL A 160 4.40 -5.70 5.89
C VAL A 160 3.80 -4.33 6.14
N THR A 161 2.60 -4.24 6.73
CA THR A 161 1.96 -2.95 7.03
C THR A 161 2.66 -2.23 8.18
N ILE A 162 3.08 -2.96 9.21
CA ILE A 162 3.86 -2.41 10.32
C ILE A 162 5.15 -1.79 9.79
N PHE A 163 5.87 -2.54 8.96
CA PHE A 163 7.09 -2.07 8.33
C PHE A 163 6.83 -0.85 7.45
N ALA A 164 5.88 -0.93 6.50
CA ALA A 164 5.64 0.14 5.54
C ALA A 164 5.20 1.45 6.22
N PHE A 165 4.25 1.38 7.16
CA PHE A 165 3.61 2.57 7.71
C PHE A 165 4.41 3.19 8.86
N TYR A 166 5.07 2.37 9.69
CA TYR A 166 5.65 2.84 10.95
C TYR A 166 7.17 2.73 11.01
N ILE A 167 7.76 1.66 10.48
CA ILE A 167 9.23 1.50 10.47
C ILE A 167 9.84 2.36 9.35
N PHE A 168 9.42 2.12 8.11
CA PHE A 168 9.81 2.94 6.98
C PHE A 168 9.19 4.33 7.07
N GLY A 169 7.94 4.43 7.54
CA GLY A 169 7.26 5.72 7.72
C GLY A 169 6.64 6.27 6.44
N ARG A 170 6.04 5.42 5.60
CA ARG A 170 5.35 5.88 4.38
C ARG A 170 3.86 6.04 4.62
N PHE A 171 3.27 6.97 3.89
CA PHE A 171 1.85 7.29 3.89
C PHE A 171 0.95 6.26 3.19
N GLU A 172 1.47 5.07 2.85
CA GLU A 172 0.75 4.06 2.06
C GLU A 172 -0.56 3.58 2.71
N SER A 173 -0.74 3.82 4.02
CA SER A 173 -2.01 3.55 4.71
C SER A 173 -3.17 4.44 4.22
N ILE A 174 -2.89 5.64 3.71
CA ILE A 174 -3.91 6.58 3.19
C ILE A 174 -4.58 6.09 1.91
N PRO A 175 -3.87 5.75 0.82
CA PRO A 175 -4.51 5.17 -0.37
C PRO A 175 -5.21 3.85 -0.04
N VAL A 176 -4.64 3.01 0.83
CA VAL A 176 -5.27 1.75 1.25
C VAL A 176 -6.59 2.00 1.99
N MET A 177 -6.65 3.02 2.85
CA MET A 177 -7.88 3.45 3.51
C MET A 177 -8.97 3.79 2.49
N PHE A 178 -8.67 4.63 1.50
CA PHE A 178 -9.64 4.99 0.47
C PHE A 178 -10.07 3.79 -0.38
N CYS A 179 -9.14 2.90 -0.72
CA CYS A 179 -9.46 1.63 -1.40
C CYS A 179 -10.43 0.77 -0.58
N MET A 180 -10.20 0.61 0.72
CA MET A 180 -11.08 -0.17 1.59
C MET A 180 -12.45 0.50 1.78
N LEU A 181 -12.49 1.83 1.92
CA LEU A 181 -13.74 2.58 2.02
C LEU A 181 -14.57 2.48 0.73
N SER A 182 -13.94 2.39 -0.44
CA SER A 182 -14.63 2.11 -1.70
C SER A 182 -15.34 0.75 -1.66
N LEU A 183 -14.65 -0.32 -1.24
CA LEU A 183 -15.24 -1.66 -1.11
C LEU A 183 -16.42 -1.67 -0.12
N LEU A 184 -16.27 -0.99 1.02
CA LEU A 184 -17.34 -0.84 2.00
C LEU A 184 -18.55 -0.06 1.44
N ALA A 185 -18.31 0.99 0.67
CA ALA A 185 -19.37 1.76 0.01
C ALA A 185 -20.11 0.92 -1.05
N LEU A 186 -19.40 0.12 -1.85
CA LEU A 186 -20.00 -0.82 -2.80
C LEU A 186 -20.89 -1.85 -2.08
N GLN A 187 -20.42 -2.41 -0.96
CA GLN A 187 -21.21 -3.34 -0.15
C GLN A 187 -22.51 -2.71 0.37
N ARG A 188 -22.46 -1.42 0.73
CA ARG A 188 -23.61 -0.63 1.19
C ARG A 188 -24.46 -0.06 0.06
N ARG A 189 -24.22 -0.48 -1.19
CA ARG A 189 -24.93 0.01 -2.38
C ARG A 189 -24.82 1.52 -2.60
N ALA A 190 -23.73 2.14 -2.16
CA ALA A 190 -23.45 3.56 -2.32
C ALA A 190 -22.41 3.80 -3.44
N ILE A 191 -22.79 3.54 -4.69
CA ILE A 191 -21.87 3.55 -5.85
C ILE A 191 -21.17 4.90 -6.09
N LEU A 192 -21.86 6.02 -5.85
CA LEU A 192 -21.25 7.35 -6.00
C LEU A 192 -20.18 7.58 -4.95
N LEU A 193 -20.44 7.20 -3.70
CA LEU A 193 -19.44 7.27 -2.64
C LEU A 193 -18.26 6.34 -2.95
N ALA A 194 -18.52 5.14 -3.46
CA ALA A 194 -17.46 4.24 -3.89
C ALA A 194 -16.59 4.88 -5.00
N ALA A 195 -17.22 5.52 -5.99
CA ALA A 195 -16.51 6.22 -7.07
C ALA A 195 -15.62 7.35 -6.54
N VAL A 196 -16.11 8.15 -5.59
CA VAL A 196 -15.32 9.19 -4.92
C VAL A 196 -14.14 8.58 -4.17
N MET A 197 -14.37 7.51 -3.39
CA MET A 197 -13.29 6.84 -2.64
C MET A 197 -12.23 6.24 -3.56
N VAL A 198 -12.60 5.62 -4.68
CA VAL A 198 -11.63 5.17 -5.71
C VAL A 198 -10.87 6.35 -6.30
N GLY A 199 -11.56 7.44 -6.64
CA GLY A 199 -10.94 8.65 -7.17
C GLY A 199 -9.91 9.25 -6.23
N LEU A 200 -10.21 9.31 -4.92
CA LEU A 200 -9.27 9.73 -3.89
C LEU A 200 -8.09 8.77 -3.75
N SER A 201 -8.32 7.46 -3.85
CA SER A 201 -7.25 6.46 -3.86
C SER A 201 -6.30 6.64 -5.06
N ILE A 202 -6.84 6.87 -6.27
CA ILE A 202 -6.07 7.15 -7.49
C ILE A 202 -5.19 8.39 -7.31
N ASN A 203 -5.75 9.45 -6.72
CA ASN A 203 -5.05 10.72 -6.47
C ASN A 203 -4.24 10.73 -5.17
N SER A 204 -4.09 9.58 -4.50
CA SER A 204 -3.24 9.42 -3.32
C SER A 204 -1.89 8.81 -3.69
N ARG A 205 -1.87 7.90 -4.69
CA ARG A 205 -0.68 7.21 -5.17
C ARG A 205 -0.91 6.71 -6.59
N GLU A 206 0.03 6.99 -7.48
CA GLU A 206 -0.02 6.72 -8.92
C GLU A 206 -0.30 5.25 -9.30
N MET A 207 0.07 4.25 -8.49
CA MET A 207 -0.24 2.84 -8.80
C MET A 207 -1.74 2.52 -8.67
N PHE A 208 -2.50 3.30 -7.89
CA PHE A 208 -3.94 3.09 -7.77
C PHE A 208 -4.70 3.54 -9.01
N ILE A 209 -4.05 4.17 -9.99
CA ILE A 209 -4.62 4.49 -11.31
C ILE A 209 -5.21 3.24 -11.98
N PHE A 210 -4.60 2.07 -11.76
CA PHE A 210 -5.09 0.80 -12.29
C PHE A 210 -6.42 0.35 -11.67
N LEU A 211 -6.86 0.92 -10.55
CA LEU A 211 -8.20 0.66 -10.03
C LEU A 211 -9.29 1.42 -10.80
N GLY A 212 -8.93 2.47 -11.53
CA GLY A 212 -9.87 3.28 -12.32
C GLY A 212 -10.59 2.47 -13.40
N PRO A 213 -9.88 1.86 -14.37
CA PRO A 213 -10.54 1.07 -15.41
C PRO A 213 -11.22 -0.19 -14.85
N VAL A 214 -10.70 -0.78 -13.76
CA VAL A 214 -11.41 -1.86 -13.03
C VAL A 214 -12.76 -1.37 -12.51
N PHE A 215 -12.79 -0.22 -11.83
CA PHE A 215 -14.03 0.33 -11.31
C PHE A 215 -15.02 0.65 -12.43
N LEU A 216 -14.56 1.25 -13.53
CA LEU A 216 -15.41 1.49 -14.70
C LEU A 216 -16.00 0.19 -15.25
N ALA A 217 -15.18 -0.86 -15.42
CA ALA A 217 -15.66 -2.17 -15.85
C ALA A 217 -16.68 -2.76 -14.87
N LEU A 218 -16.48 -2.61 -13.56
CA LEU A 218 -17.43 -3.06 -12.53
C LEU A 218 -18.79 -2.36 -12.64
N VAL A 219 -18.79 -1.03 -12.74
CA VAL A 219 -20.01 -0.19 -12.82
C VAL A 219 -20.87 -0.52 -14.04
N TRP A 220 -20.24 -0.91 -15.14
CA TRP A 220 -20.93 -1.29 -16.38
C TRP A 220 -21.15 -2.79 -16.53
N SER A 221 -20.66 -3.60 -15.59
CA SER A 221 -20.84 -5.05 -15.67
C SER A 221 -22.29 -5.48 -15.44
N PRO A 222 -22.68 -6.68 -15.91
CA PRO A 222 -24.01 -7.24 -15.65
C PRO A 222 -24.35 -7.38 -14.15
N SER A 223 -23.35 -7.43 -13.26
CA SER A 223 -23.54 -7.51 -11.81
C SER A 223 -24.02 -6.18 -11.18
N ALA A 224 -23.97 -5.06 -11.91
CA ALA A 224 -24.34 -3.74 -11.42
C ALA A 224 -25.83 -3.39 -11.60
N THR A 225 -26.70 -4.37 -11.88
CA THR A 225 -28.16 -4.18 -12.13
C THR A 225 -28.90 -3.44 -11.04
N ALA A 226 -28.40 -3.46 -9.80
CA ALA A 226 -28.98 -2.72 -8.68
C ALA A 226 -28.91 -1.18 -8.81
N TYR A 227 -28.07 -0.65 -9.71
CA TYR A 227 -27.87 0.79 -9.87
C TYR A 227 -28.54 1.31 -11.14
N SER A 228 -29.18 2.49 -11.02
CA SER A 228 -29.77 3.17 -12.17
C SER A 228 -28.70 3.62 -13.16
N TRP A 229 -29.09 3.80 -14.42
CA TRP A 229 -28.16 4.27 -15.46
C TRP A 229 -27.52 5.62 -15.08
N GLN A 230 -28.28 6.53 -14.46
CA GLN A 230 -27.80 7.85 -14.01
C GLN A 230 -26.70 7.71 -12.97
N GLN A 231 -26.89 6.82 -11.99
CA GLN A 231 -25.87 6.55 -10.97
C GLN A 231 -24.59 5.98 -11.58
N ARG A 232 -24.71 5.10 -12.58
CA ARG A 232 -23.56 4.52 -13.28
C ARG A 232 -22.79 5.56 -14.10
N VAL A 233 -23.51 6.42 -14.83
CA VAL A 233 -22.91 7.54 -15.59
C VAL A 233 -22.20 8.51 -14.65
N ALA A 234 -22.86 8.93 -13.56
CA ALA A 234 -22.26 9.83 -12.58
C ALA A 234 -21.02 9.21 -11.90
N ALA A 235 -21.10 7.94 -11.48
CA ALA A 235 -19.94 7.22 -10.94
C ALA A 235 -18.78 7.14 -11.95
N SER A 236 -19.08 6.88 -13.23
CA SER A 236 -18.06 6.85 -14.29
C SER A 236 -17.42 8.21 -14.49
N ALA A 237 -18.22 9.29 -14.52
CA ALA A 237 -17.73 10.64 -14.66
C ALA A 237 -16.80 11.05 -13.52
N ILE A 238 -17.13 10.68 -12.28
CA ILE A 238 -16.27 10.92 -11.10
C ILE A 238 -14.91 10.22 -11.27
N VAL A 239 -14.90 8.95 -11.67
CA VAL A 239 -13.64 8.20 -11.84
C VAL A 239 -12.84 8.68 -13.05
N LEU A 240 -13.48 9.00 -14.17
CA LEU A 240 -12.82 9.58 -15.34
C LEU A 240 -12.22 10.95 -15.01
N PHE A 241 -12.93 11.78 -14.24
CA PHE A 241 -12.38 13.04 -13.73
C PHE A 241 -11.16 12.79 -12.84
N ALA A 242 -11.23 11.85 -11.90
CA ALA A 242 -10.09 11.51 -11.05
C ALA A 242 -8.87 11.00 -11.85
N LEU A 243 -9.09 10.22 -12.91
CA LEU A 243 -8.05 9.77 -13.85
C LEU A 243 -7.48 10.94 -14.65
N ALA A 244 -8.32 11.83 -15.15
CA ALA A 244 -7.90 13.01 -15.90
C ALA A 244 -7.03 13.94 -15.02
N VAL A 245 -7.43 14.14 -13.75
CA VAL A 245 -6.60 14.87 -12.77
C VAL A 245 -5.27 14.15 -12.60
N ALA A 246 -5.25 12.85 -12.31
CA ALA A 246 -4.00 12.11 -12.12
C ALA A 246 -3.07 12.21 -13.35
N VAL A 247 -3.59 12.05 -14.57
CA VAL A 247 -2.81 12.15 -15.82
C VAL A 247 -2.32 13.58 -16.06
N GLN A 248 -3.17 14.58 -15.90
CA GLN A 248 -2.79 15.98 -16.05
C GLN A 248 -1.68 16.34 -15.07
N MET A 249 -1.78 15.86 -13.83
CA MET A 249 -0.79 16.09 -12.81
C MET A 249 0.55 15.44 -13.18
N ILE A 250 0.57 14.19 -13.62
CA ILE A 250 1.79 13.54 -14.15
C ILE A 250 2.41 14.32 -15.32
N SER A 251 1.57 14.97 -16.15
CA SER A 251 2.01 15.74 -17.31
C SER A 251 2.62 17.10 -16.92
N LEU A 252 2.06 17.76 -15.89
CA LEU A 252 2.46 19.10 -15.46
C LEU A 252 3.77 19.11 -14.68
N THR A 253 4.14 18.02 -14.02
CA THR A 253 5.34 17.94 -13.19
C THR A 253 6.65 18.04 -13.99
N GLY A 254 6.58 18.29 -15.30
CA GLY A 254 7.73 18.44 -16.21
C GLY A 254 8.63 17.22 -16.24
N SER A 255 8.20 16.18 -15.54
CA SER A 255 8.92 14.96 -15.39
C SER A 255 8.80 14.30 -16.75
N GLU A 256 9.92 14.21 -17.45
CA GLU A 256 10.23 13.00 -18.22
C GLU A 256 10.32 11.76 -17.28
N MET A 257 9.48 11.70 -16.24
CA MET A 257 8.95 10.48 -15.71
C MET A 257 8.08 9.92 -16.83
N ASP A 258 8.71 9.06 -17.64
CA ASP A 258 8.08 7.77 -17.87
C ASP A 258 7.42 7.36 -16.54
N ALA A 259 6.11 7.07 -16.55
CA ALA A 259 5.16 7.05 -15.42
C ALA A 259 5.53 6.16 -14.20
N PHE A 260 6.78 5.71 -14.13
CA PHE A 260 7.40 4.79 -13.19
C PHE A 260 8.83 5.19 -12.76
N GLY A 261 9.24 6.44 -12.97
CA GLY A 261 10.17 7.09 -12.02
C GLY A 261 11.67 7.07 -12.32
N ARG A 262 12.12 6.91 -13.57
CA ARG A 262 13.49 7.31 -13.96
C ARG A 262 13.50 7.84 -15.38
N GLN A 263 14.28 8.91 -15.59
CA GLN A 263 14.80 9.28 -16.91
C GLN A 263 15.37 8.02 -17.57
N VAL A 264 14.74 7.52 -18.64
CA VAL A 264 15.21 6.38 -19.43
C VAL A 264 16.67 6.58 -19.86
N THR A 265 17.08 7.83 -20.03
CA THR A 265 18.45 8.26 -20.31
C THR A 265 19.45 7.88 -19.20
N SER A 266 19.05 7.88 -17.92
CA SER A 266 19.91 7.45 -16.79
C SER A 266 20.07 5.92 -16.68
N ILE A 267 19.01 5.16 -16.97
CA ILE A 267 19.04 3.68 -16.95
C ILE A 267 19.85 3.15 -18.15
N ALA A 268 19.71 3.79 -19.32
CA ALA A 268 20.52 3.50 -20.50
C ALA A 268 22.01 3.86 -20.27
N ALA A 269 22.30 4.95 -19.56
CA ALA A 269 23.66 5.35 -19.22
C ALA A 269 24.36 4.40 -18.22
N GLU A 270 23.61 3.74 -17.32
CA GLU A 270 24.15 2.74 -16.37
C GLU A 270 24.29 1.32 -16.94
N GLY A 271 24.00 1.09 -18.23
CA GLY A 271 24.18 -0.23 -18.87
C GLY A 271 23.23 -1.32 -18.35
N ARG A 272 22.16 -0.97 -17.64
CA ARG A 272 21.22 -1.92 -17.03
C ARG A 272 20.08 -2.29 -17.98
N VAL A 273 20.42 -2.92 -19.10
CA VAL A 273 19.46 -3.42 -20.11
C VAL A 273 18.38 -4.32 -19.48
N ASP A 274 18.73 -5.07 -18.43
CA ASP A 274 17.82 -5.94 -17.67
C ASP A 274 16.66 -5.17 -17.00
N TYR A 275 16.90 -3.95 -16.50
CA TYR A 275 15.86 -3.14 -15.87
C TYR A 275 14.90 -2.57 -16.91
N LEU A 276 15.42 -2.13 -18.06
CA LEU A 276 14.61 -1.68 -19.17
C LEU A 276 13.75 -2.82 -19.73
N PHE A 277 14.29 -4.05 -19.82
CA PHE A 277 13.54 -5.22 -20.25
C PHE A 277 12.47 -5.64 -19.23
N MET A 278 12.79 -5.71 -17.93
CA MET A 278 11.77 -5.97 -16.89
C MET A 278 10.69 -4.89 -16.88
N PHE A 279 11.08 -3.65 -17.12
CA PHE A 279 10.17 -2.52 -17.12
C PHE A 279 9.25 -2.54 -18.36
N ILE A 280 9.80 -2.64 -19.57
CA ILE A 280 9.03 -2.69 -20.81
C ILE A 280 8.21 -3.99 -20.90
N VAL A 281 8.82 -5.15 -20.70
CA VAL A 281 8.09 -6.43 -20.84
C VAL A 281 7.13 -6.64 -19.68
N GLY A 282 7.56 -6.39 -18.44
CA GLY A 282 6.73 -6.57 -17.25
C GLY A 282 5.60 -5.54 -17.15
N ALA A 283 5.93 -4.24 -17.16
CA ALA A 283 4.95 -3.18 -16.91
C ALA A 283 4.14 -2.79 -18.17
N TRP A 284 4.70 -2.89 -19.38
CA TRP A 284 4.01 -2.44 -20.60
C TRP A 284 3.36 -3.56 -21.44
N LEU A 285 3.76 -4.82 -21.27
CA LEU A 285 3.18 -5.94 -22.04
C LEU A 285 2.45 -6.93 -21.14
N MET A 286 3.16 -7.52 -20.18
CA MET A 286 2.62 -8.58 -19.34
C MET A 286 1.55 -8.06 -18.39
N PHE A 287 1.77 -6.91 -17.77
CA PHE A 287 0.78 -6.33 -16.86
C PHE A 287 -0.52 -5.94 -17.59
N PRO A 288 -0.52 -5.19 -18.71
CA PRO A 288 -1.76 -4.89 -19.44
C PRO A 288 -2.49 -6.14 -19.93
N MET A 289 -1.77 -7.18 -20.36
CA MET A 289 -2.38 -8.45 -20.76
C MET A 289 -3.01 -9.17 -19.57
N ALA A 290 -2.29 -9.32 -18.45
CA ALA A 290 -2.83 -9.92 -17.24
C ALA A 290 -4.03 -9.11 -16.70
N TYR A 291 -3.92 -7.79 -16.74
CA TYR A 291 -4.99 -6.87 -16.38
C TYR A 291 -6.21 -7.03 -17.28
N LEU A 292 -6.03 -7.15 -18.60
CA LEU A 292 -7.11 -7.46 -19.54
C LEU A 292 -7.74 -8.82 -19.22
N CYS A 293 -6.96 -9.84 -18.90
CA CYS A 293 -7.50 -11.13 -18.46
C CYS A 293 -8.36 -11.00 -17.20
N VAL A 294 -7.96 -10.16 -16.23
CA VAL A 294 -8.78 -9.86 -15.04
C VAL A 294 -10.08 -9.16 -15.43
N LEU A 295 -10.03 -8.20 -16.35
CA LEU A 295 -11.23 -7.53 -16.87
C LEU A 295 -12.17 -8.50 -17.58
N LEU A 296 -11.66 -9.35 -18.47
CA LEU A 296 -12.43 -10.34 -19.23
C LEU A 296 -13.04 -11.41 -18.33
N TYR A 297 -12.25 -11.95 -17.38
CA TYR A 297 -12.75 -12.89 -16.39
C TYR A 297 -13.88 -12.26 -15.57
N SER A 298 -13.71 -11.01 -15.17
CA SER A 298 -14.75 -10.30 -14.44
C SER A 298 -16.02 -10.18 -15.27
N TRP A 299 -15.95 -9.79 -16.54
CA TRP A 299 -17.12 -9.56 -17.38
C TRP A 299 -18.03 -10.80 -17.44
N ASN A 300 -17.44 -11.98 -17.52
CA ASN A 300 -18.14 -13.27 -17.60
C ASN A 300 -18.55 -13.86 -16.25
N SER A 301 -18.02 -13.34 -15.14
CA SER A 301 -18.31 -13.86 -13.80
C SER A 301 -19.71 -13.42 -13.31
N ARG A 302 -20.53 -14.39 -12.88
CA ARG A 302 -21.89 -14.17 -12.33
C ARG A 302 -21.91 -13.83 -10.83
N VAL A 303 -20.91 -13.11 -10.35
CA VAL A 303 -20.74 -12.81 -8.92
C VAL A 303 -21.48 -11.54 -8.54
N GLY A 304 -21.80 -11.41 -7.25
CA GLY A 304 -22.13 -10.12 -6.64
C GLY A 304 -21.05 -9.08 -6.91
N LEU A 305 -21.48 -7.83 -7.12
CA LEU A 305 -20.59 -6.73 -7.51
C LEU A 305 -19.46 -6.50 -6.51
N THR A 306 -19.73 -6.61 -5.22
CA THR A 306 -18.77 -6.34 -4.15
C THR A 306 -17.66 -7.39 -4.12
N GLU A 307 -17.99 -8.68 -4.17
CA GLU A 307 -17.02 -9.76 -4.28
C GLU A 307 -16.18 -9.66 -5.55
N LYS A 308 -16.83 -9.29 -6.66
CA LYS A 308 -16.17 -9.04 -7.93
C LYS A 308 -15.14 -7.92 -7.81
N ALA A 309 -15.50 -6.80 -7.17
CA ALA A 309 -14.60 -5.69 -6.92
C ALA A 309 -13.40 -6.11 -6.07
N LEU A 310 -13.64 -6.83 -4.97
CA LEU A 310 -12.60 -7.34 -4.09
C LEU A 310 -11.59 -8.22 -4.85
N LEU A 311 -12.07 -9.16 -5.68
CA LEU A 311 -11.21 -9.99 -6.51
C LEU A 311 -10.41 -9.17 -7.51
N MET A 312 -11.09 -8.31 -8.28
CA MET A 312 -10.42 -7.57 -9.34
C MET A 312 -9.34 -6.64 -8.80
N TYR A 313 -9.61 -5.90 -7.73
CA TYR A 313 -8.60 -5.06 -7.10
C TYR A 313 -7.42 -5.87 -6.60
N ALA A 314 -7.67 -7.02 -5.97
CA ALA A 314 -6.60 -7.89 -5.51
C ALA A 314 -5.74 -8.41 -6.66
N TYR A 315 -6.35 -8.93 -7.73
CA TYR A 315 -5.63 -9.47 -8.88
C TYR A 315 -4.87 -8.39 -9.65
N THR A 316 -5.45 -7.20 -9.80
CA THR A 316 -4.74 -6.07 -10.41
C THR A 316 -3.44 -5.80 -9.66
N LEU A 317 -3.46 -5.69 -8.33
CA LEU A 317 -2.25 -5.45 -7.57
C LEU A 317 -1.31 -6.67 -7.51
N LEU A 318 -1.83 -7.89 -7.42
CA LEU A 318 -1.01 -9.11 -7.45
C LEU A 318 -0.27 -9.26 -8.78
N CYS A 319 -0.95 -9.02 -9.91
CA CYS A 319 -0.34 -9.02 -11.22
C CYS A 319 0.71 -7.91 -11.33
N PHE A 320 0.39 -6.69 -10.87
CA PHE A 320 1.33 -5.59 -10.82
C PHE A 320 2.62 -5.97 -10.06
N PHE A 321 2.49 -6.44 -8.82
CA PHE A 321 3.63 -6.81 -8.00
C PHE A 321 4.38 -8.05 -8.48
N SER A 322 3.74 -8.92 -9.27
CA SER A 322 4.42 -10.07 -9.89
C SER A 322 5.37 -9.63 -11.01
N PHE A 323 4.97 -8.64 -11.80
CA PHE A 323 5.69 -8.22 -13.01
C PHE A 323 6.49 -6.93 -12.88
N SER A 324 6.34 -6.19 -11.79
CA SER A 324 7.07 -4.95 -11.55
C SER A 324 8.12 -5.09 -10.45
N SER A 325 9.26 -4.42 -10.62
CA SER A 325 10.17 -4.13 -9.51
C SER A 325 9.52 -3.11 -8.58
N HIS A 326 9.75 -3.27 -7.28
CA HIS A 326 9.14 -2.42 -6.28
C HIS A 326 9.99 -2.40 -5.01
N THR A 327 9.87 -1.32 -4.24
CA THR A 327 10.41 -1.27 -2.89
C THR A 327 9.54 -2.10 -1.94
N ALA A 328 10.07 -2.38 -0.76
CA ALA A 328 9.43 -3.22 0.24
C ALA A 328 8.06 -2.73 0.70
N HIS A 329 7.92 -1.41 0.88
CA HIS A 329 6.73 -0.81 1.46
C HIS A 329 5.50 -0.87 0.53
N TYR A 330 5.70 -0.95 -0.79
CA TYR A 330 4.60 -1.01 -1.76
C TYR A 330 3.75 -2.28 -1.62
N THR A 331 4.34 -3.40 -1.19
CA THR A 331 3.61 -4.65 -0.91
C THR A 331 2.42 -4.45 0.05
N SER A 332 2.47 -3.42 0.91
CA SER A 332 1.36 -3.07 1.82
C SER A 332 0.03 -2.81 1.09
N TRP A 333 0.04 -2.32 -0.15
CA TRP A 333 -1.18 -1.98 -0.90
C TRP A 333 -2.09 -3.18 -1.15
N MET A 334 -1.50 -4.36 -1.33
CA MET A 334 -2.27 -5.57 -1.58
C MET A 334 -2.62 -6.32 -0.30
N MET A 335 -2.04 -6.00 0.85
CA MET A 335 -2.25 -6.79 2.08
C MET A 335 -3.68 -6.73 2.59
N LEU A 336 -4.46 -5.73 2.18
CA LEU A 336 -5.89 -5.61 2.50
C LEU A 336 -6.69 -6.85 2.08
N PHE A 337 -6.48 -7.30 0.84
CA PHE A 337 -7.27 -8.35 0.24
C PHE A 337 -7.09 -9.72 0.91
N PRO A 338 -5.87 -10.26 1.09
CA PRO A 338 -5.70 -11.54 1.75
C PRO A 338 -6.15 -11.49 3.22
N CYS A 339 -6.06 -10.35 3.92
CA CYS A 339 -6.63 -10.20 5.26
C CYS A 339 -8.16 -10.41 5.24
N ILE A 340 -8.86 -9.85 4.25
CA ILE A 340 -10.30 -10.06 4.08
C ILE A 340 -10.59 -11.54 3.76
N TYR A 341 -9.78 -12.18 2.89
CA TYR A 341 -9.98 -13.58 2.53
C TYR A 341 -9.72 -14.57 3.66
N LEU A 342 -8.84 -14.23 4.60
CA LEU A 342 -8.58 -14.99 5.82
C LEU A 342 -9.85 -15.15 6.69
N ALA A 343 -10.77 -14.18 6.64
CA ALA A 343 -12.04 -14.28 7.35
C ALA A 343 -12.96 -15.38 6.78
N TYR A 344 -12.74 -15.78 5.53
CA TYR A 344 -13.57 -16.78 4.87
C TYR A 344 -12.98 -18.18 4.97
N ARG A 345 -11.65 -18.32 5.04
CA ARG A 345 -10.99 -19.63 5.15
C ARG A 345 -9.68 -19.57 5.93
N ASP A 346 -9.51 -20.53 6.82
CA ASP A 346 -8.30 -20.67 7.64
C ASP A 346 -7.05 -21.09 6.84
N ASP A 347 -7.24 -21.76 5.70
CA ASP A 347 -6.13 -22.21 4.86
C ASP A 347 -5.41 -21.06 4.12
N MET A 348 -5.95 -19.84 4.19
CA MET A 348 -5.29 -18.61 3.73
C MET A 348 -4.09 -18.20 4.60
N LEU A 349 -4.01 -18.68 5.86
CA LEU A 349 -2.91 -18.31 6.76
C LEU A 349 -1.55 -18.74 6.21
N LYS A 350 -1.45 -19.97 5.66
CA LYS A 350 -0.21 -20.50 5.10
C LYS A 350 0.30 -19.64 3.92
N PRO A 351 -0.48 -19.38 2.85
CA PRO A 351 -0.10 -18.45 1.79
C PRO A 351 0.37 -17.09 2.27
N MET A 352 -0.30 -16.52 3.27
CA MET A 352 0.04 -15.21 3.80
C MET A 352 1.37 -15.23 4.56
N LEU A 353 1.61 -16.24 5.40
CA LEU A 353 2.89 -16.41 6.07
C LEU A 353 4.02 -16.67 5.08
N THR A 354 3.79 -17.52 4.08
CA THR A 354 4.74 -17.75 2.99
C THR A 354 5.08 -16.44 2.27
N LEU A 355 4.08 -15.63 1.93
CA LEU A 355 4.28 -14.32 1.32
C LEU A 355 5.09 -13.38 2.21
N CYS A 356 4.80 -13.31 3.52
CA CYS A 356 5.55 -12.45 4.43
C CYS A 356 7.02 -12.87 4.54
N VAL A 357 7.30 -14.17 4.58
CA VAL A 357 8.66 -14.72 4.64
C VAL A 357 9.41 -14.46 3.34
N THR A 358 8.82 -14.78 2.18
CA THR A 358 9.46 -14.56 0.88
C THR A 358 9.64 -13.06 0.59
N TRP A 359 8.68 -12.22 0.99
CA TRP A 359 8.78 -10.77 0.93
C TRP A 359 9.97 -10.27 1.74
N LEU A 360 10.12 -10.73 2.98
CA LEU A 360 11.23 -10.33 3.85
C LEU A 360 12.57 -10.75 3.25
N ILE A 361 12.71 -12.01 2.86
CA ILE A 361 13.95 -12.55 2.26
C ILE A 361 14.30 -11.81 0.97
N TYR A 362 13.31 -11.63 0.06
CA TYR A 362 13.52 -10.93 -1.20
C TYR A 362 13.98 -9.50 -0.96
N ASN A 363 13.29 -8.76 -0.09
CA ASN A 363 13.64 -7.36 0.11
C ASN A 363 14.97 -7.20 0.85
N LEU A 364 15.29 -8.06 1.83
CA LEU A 364 16.64 -8.11 2.43
C LEU A 364 17.72 -8.35 1.36
N SER A 365 17.46 -9.25 0.40
CA SER A 365 18.44 -9.60 -0.63
C SER A 365 18.76 -8.47 -1.60
N ILE A 366 17.79 -7.62 -1.91
CA ILE A 366 17.94 -6.53 -2.91
C ILE A 366 18.28 -5.18 -2.28
N THR A 367 18.24 -5.08 -0.94
CA THR A 367 18.32 -3.78 -0.29
C THR A 367 19.64 -3.06 -0.50
N ASP A 368 19.54 -1.84 -1.01
CA ASP A 368 20.53 -0.80 -0.86
C ASP A 368 20.46 -0.18 0.54
N LEU A 369 21.35 0.79 0.80
CA LEU A 369 21.34 1.56 2.03
C LEU A 369 20.01 2.32 2.14
N GLY A 370 19.06 1.84 2.94
CA GLY A 370 17.81 2.58 3.25
C GLY A 370 16.57 1.74 3.47
N VAL A 371 16.34 0.68 2.67
CA VAL A 371 15.03 0.04 2.68
C VAL A 371 14.88 -1.04 3.78
N PHE A 372 15.92 -1.82 4.10
CA PHE A 372 15.95 -2.78 5.23
C PHE A 372 17.31 -2.74 5.91
N THR A 373 17.75 -1.53 6.24
CA THR A 373 18.96 -1.34 7.03
C THR A 373 18.59 -0.86 8.42
N LEU A 374 19.48 -1.08 9.37
CA LEU A 374 19.33 -0.54 10.73
C LEU A 374 19.42 0.99 10.74
N TRP A 375 19.76 1.63 9.61
CA TRP A 375 19.57 3.05 9.36
C TRP A 375 18.12 3.51 9.60
N LEU A 376 17.12 2.65 9.38
CA LEU A 376 15.73 2.99 9.71
C LEU A 376 15.53 3.28 11.20
N ALA A 377 16.39 2.74 12.07
CA ALA A 377 16.42 2.99 13.50
C ALA A 377 17.42 4.09 13.91
N SER A 378 17.96 4.86 12.94
CA SER A 378 18.86 5.98 13.24
C SER A 378 18.29 7.07 14.15
N PRO A 379 16.96 7.34 14.21
CA PRO A 379 16.42 8.21 15.26
C PRO A 379 16.76 7.70 16.65
N TRP A 380 16.76 6.37 16.87
CA TRP A 380 17.24 5.80 18.14
C TRP A 380 18.75 5.96 18.27
N SER A 381 19.53 5.53 17.26
CA SER A 381 20.98 5.69 17.31
C SER A 381 21.61 5.80 15.94
N ILE A 382 22.30 6.91 15.67
CA ILE A 382 23.01 7.16 14.41
C ILE A 382 24.06 6.08 14.11
N SER A 383 24.65 5.46 15.14
CA SER A 383 25.64 4.39 14.98
C SER A 383 25.10 3.15 14.25
N LEU A 384 23.78 2.93 14.27
CA LEU A 384 23.13 1.84 13.57
C LEU A 384 23.18 2.00 12.04
N SER A 385 23.42 3.22 11.54
CA SER A 385 23.58 3.46 10.10
C SER A 385 24.85 2.83 9.52
N GLY A 386 25.87 2.60 10.35
CA GLY A 386 27.13 1.98 9.94
C GLY A 386 27.12 0.45 9.89
N LEU A 387 26.01 -0.19 10.27
CA LEU A 387 25.93 -1.66 10.25
C LEU A 387 25.77 -2.19 8.82
N PRO A 388 26.44 -3.29 8.48
CA PRO A 388 26.41 -3.84 7.13
C PRO A 388 24.99 -4.31 6.77
N ASN A 389 24.57 -4.01 5.55
CA ASN A 389 23.33 -4.56 5.00
C ASN A 389 23.51 -6.04 4.59
N PHE A 390 22.42 -6.70 4.23
CA PHE A 390 22.48 -8.13 3.88
C PHE A 390 23.42 -8.42 2.69
N PRO A 391 23.41 -7.66 1.57
CA PRO A 391 24.41 -7.84 0.50
C PRO A 391 25.87 -7.76 0.98
N MET A 392 26.20 -6.80 1.85
CA MET A 392 27.54 -6.66 2.43
C MET A 392 27.89 -7.87 3.31
N LEU A 393 26.97 -8.32 4.15
CA LEU A 393 27.15 -9.53 4.96
C LEU A 393 27.32 -10.78 4.10
N TYR A 394 26.53 -10.92 3.03
CA TYR A 394 26.59 -12.04 2.09
C TYR A 394 27.96 -12.12 1.42
N GLN A 395 28.54 -10.98 1.01
CA GLN A 395 29.90 -10.89 0.50
C GLN A 395 30.95 -11.17 1.59
N ALA A 396 30.82 -10.56 2.77
CA ALA A 396 31.79 -10.69 3.86
C ALA A 396 31.92 -12.15 4.37
N LEU A 397 30.82 -12.91 4.33
CA LEU A 397 30.79 -14.34 4.65
C LEU A 397 31.33 -15.24 3.52
N GLY A 398 31.76 -14.67 2.39
CA GLY A 398 32.29 -15.41 1.25
C GLY A 398 31.24 -16.26 0.53
N LEU A 399 29.94 -15.95 0.66
CA LEU A 399 28.87 -16.77 0.04
C LEU A 399 28.82 -16.62 -1.50
N THR A 400 29.39 -15.55 -2.03
CA THR A 400 29.51 -15.30 -3.48
C THR A 400 30.35 -16.35 -4.21
N GLN A 401 31.18 -17.13 -3.51
CA GLN A 401 31.93 -18.24 -4.11
C GLN A 401 31.04 -19.45 -4.45
N TYR A 402 29.88 -19.59 -3.78
CA TYR A 402 28.94 -20.69 -3.97
C TYR A 402 27.77 -20.28 -4.85
N LEU A 403 27.26 -19.07 -4.66
CA LEU A 403 26.14 -18.52 -5.40
C LEU A 403 26.33 -17.02 -5.53
N ASP A 404 26.49 -16.55 -6.76
CA ASP A 404 26.54 -15.12 -7.07
C ASP A 404 25.32 -14.38 -6.48
N LEU A 405 25.54 -13.18 -5.94
CA LEU A 405 24.52 -12.39 -5.28
C LEU A 405 23.34 -12.08 -6.22
N LEU A 406 23.60 -11.79 -7.50
CA LEU A 406 22.55 -11.51 -8.46
C LEU A 406 21.67 -12.75 -8.70
N THR A 407 22.28 -13.93 -8.81
CA THR A 407 21.57 -15.20 -8.91
C THR A 407 20.75 -15.49 -7.66
N PHE A 408 21.31 -15.23 -6.47
CA PHE A 408 20.57 -15.34 -5.20
C PHE A 408 19.34 -14.41 -5.17
N GLN A 409 19.50 -13.14 -5.55
CA GLN A 409 18.40 -12.17 -5.62
C GLN A 409 17.30 -12.62 -6.61
N ARG A 410 17.69 -13.18 -7.77
CA ARG A 410 16.74 -13.73 -8.75
C ARG A 410 15.96 -14.92 -8.18
N VAL A 411 16.61 -15.84 -7.47
CA VAL A 411 15.94 -16.95 -6.78
C VAL A 411 14.94 -16.42 -5.75
N CYS A 412 15.35 -15.46 -4.92
CA CYS A 412 14.47 -14.85 -3.93
C CYS A 412 13.26 -14.16 -4.57
N ARG A 413 13.47 -13.46 -5.70
CA ARG A 413 12.39 -12.84 -6.48
C ARG A 413 11.42 -13.89 -7.02
N THR A 414 11.92 -14.99 -7.59
CA THR A 414 11.08 -16.07 -8.10
C THR A 414 10.23 -16.69 -6.99
N LEU A 415 10.80 -16.92 -5.81
CA LEU A 415 10.06 -17.42 -4.64
C LEU A 415 9.00 -16.43 -4.17
N TYR A 416 9.31 -15.13 -4.15
CA TYR A 416 8.34 -14.08 -3.85
C TYR A 416 7.18 -14.06 -4.85
N VAL A 417 7.46 -14.07 -6.16
CA VAL A 417 6.40 -14.12 -7.19
C VAL A 417 5.59 -15.41 -7.10
N ALA A 418 6.22 -16.57 -6.87
CA ALA A 418 5.52 -17.83 -6.66
C ALA A 418 4.56 -17.76 -5.45
N SER A 419 4.96 -17.07 -4.37
CA SER A 419 4.08 -16.86 -3.21
C SER A 419 2.89 -15.93 -3.50
N LEU A 420 3.08 -14.89 -4.34
CA LEU A 420 1.98 -14.04 -4.83
C LEU A 420 0.98 -14.85 -5.66
N LEU A 421 1.47 -15.68 -6.58
CA LEU A 421 0.63 -16.53 -7.41
C LEU A 421 -0.10 -17.59 -6.57
N TYR A 422 0.58 -18.20 -5.61
CA TYR A 422 -0.03 -19.14 -4.66
C TYR A 422 -1.16 -18.46 -3.86
N LEU A 423 -0.91 -17.25 -3.35
CA LEU A 423 -1.92 -16.45 -2.67
C LEU A 423 -3.12 -16.15 -3.59
N GLY A 424 -2.86 -15.71 -4.83
CA GLY A 424 -3.88 -15.45 -5.82
C GLY A 424 -4.73 -16.69 -6.14
N VAL A 425 -4.12 -17.87 -6.29
CA VAL A 425 -4.85 -19.13 -6.50
C VAL A 425 -5.75 -19.45 -5.29
N GLN A 426 -5.24 -19.29 -4.07
CA GLN A 426 -6.04 -19.55 -2.87
C GLN A 426 -7.21 -18.59 -2.72
N MET A 427 -7.03 -17.32 -3.10
CA MET A 427 -8.14 -16.35 -3.17
C MET A 427 -9.20 -16.78 -4.18
N LEU A 428 -8.81 -17.31 -5.35
CA LEU A 428 -9.75 -17.85 -6.33
C LEU A 428 -10.55 -19.04 -5.80
N LEU A 429 -9.86 -19.99 -5.17
CA LEU A 429 -10.48 -21.19 -4.61
C LEU A 429 -11.43 -20.82 -3.46
N SER A 430 -11.02 -19.88 -2.61
CA SER A 430 -11.86 -19.32 -1.54
C SER A 430 -13.13 -18.70 -2.11
N TYR A 431 -12.99 -18.01 -3.22
CA TYR A 431 -14.09 -17.44 -3.95
C TYR A 431 -15.03 -18.51 -4.54
N GLN A 432 -14.49 -19.54 -5.21
CA GLN A 432 -15.29 -20.62 -5.80
C GLN A 432 -16.08 -21.39 -4.74
N ALA A 433 -15.48 -21.67 -3.58
CA ALA A 433 -16.14 -22.33 -2.46
C ALA A 433 -17.38 -21.55 -1.97
N ARG A 434 -17.31 -20.21 -1.93
CA ARG A 434 -18.48 -19.37 -1.57
C ARG A 434 -19.62 -19.50 -2.58
N LYS A 435 -19.30 -19.58 -3.87
CA LYS A 435 -20.33 -19.71 -4.92
C LYS A 435 -21.08 -21.04 -4.80
N GLY A 436 -20.38 -22.12 -4.46
CA GLY A 436 -20.99 -23.45 -4.28
C GLY A 436 -21.95 -23.55 -3.10
N CYS A 437 -21.79 -22.72 -2.06
CA CYS A 437 -22.68 -22.71 -0.89
C CYS A 437 -23.95 -21.85 -1.09
N ALA A 438 -24.00 -21.03 -2.15
CA ALA A 438 -25.11 -20.12 -2.44
C ALA A 438 -26.09 -20.69 -3.49
N GLN A 439 -25.77 -21.85 -4.05
CA GLN A 439 -26.65 -22.66 -4.91
C GLN A 439 -27.27 -23.77 -4.05
#